data_AF-A0A962M2B9-F1
#
_entry.id   AF-A0A962M2B9-F1
#
_cell.length_a   1.000
_cell.length_b   1.000
_cell.length_c   1.000
_cell.angle_alpha   90.00
_cell.angle_beta   90.00
_cell.angle_gamma   90.00
#
_symmetry.space_group_name_H-M   'P 1'
#
loop_
_entity.id
_entity.type
_entity.pdbx_description
1 polymer ?
#
loop_
_entity_poly.entity_id
_entity_poly.type
_entity_poly.pdbx_seq_one_letter_code
_entity_poly.pdbx_strand_id
1 'polypeptide(L)'
;YPRKVYPDFATIPAPVVQALLYVEDRELLDNTRPTMNPVVDWERLAMAVAQQGLKSLGREHKVIGASTLATQLEKFRHAPDGITRDARDKLYQMAAASLRVYRGGPYTLQARRELVLDYLNSLPLAAQPGYGEISSLGDGLQAWYGSDFEAVNRALSSPSTPLAERALYYKQALSLILSVRRPSYYLRRDTSALARLCDSYLRRMASEGVITQSLADAALAVPLTLRERADASPVIDFTSQKGVNLARTGLLWLLGVRSLYELDRLDLTAATTLDARVQSGVTEFLRSLAKRERIEELGLTGARLLRASDPAKVIYSLTLYERGSGYNRLRINADNLDQPLDINTGAKLDLGSTAKLRTLISWLELIAQAHTHYSALAPAELARVAPHPRDRLSIWVAGYLHANPHADLPSTLAAAMQRRYSADNTQTFYTGGGAHHFDNFEAK
;
A
#
# COMPACT_ATOMS: atom_id res chain seq x y z
N TYR A 1 4.67 5.04 6.09
CA TYR A 1 5.03 6.23 6.90
C TYR A 1 5.98 5.81 8.01
N PRO A 2 6.98 6.63 8.40
CA PRO A 2 7.92 6.29 9.48
C PRO A 2 7.19 6.02 10.80
N ARG A 3 7.64 5.02 11.56
CA ARG A 3 6.96 4.59 12.80
C ARG A 3 7.54 5.25 14.03
N LYS A 4 8.85 5.46 14.03
CA LYS A 4 9.61 6.13 15.10
C LYS A 4 10.13 7.46 14.58
N VAL A 5 9.58 8.54 15.13
CA VAL A 5 9.88 9.92 14.76
C VAL A 5 10.09 10.78 16.00
N TYR A 6 10.87 11.83 15.85
CA TYR A 6 10.94 12.90 16.84
C TYR A 6 9.68 13.76 16.74
N PRO A 7 9.00 14.06 17.86
CA PRO A 7 7.82 14.94 17.85
C PRO A 7 8.19 16.41 17.60
N ASP A 8 9.34 16.85 18.08
CA ASP A 8 9.83 18.21 17.94
C ASP A 8 11.37 18.28 17.98
N PHE A 9 11.94 19.42 17.61
CA PHE A 9 13.39 19.62 17.56
C PHE A 9 14.08 19.48 18.94
N ALA A 10 13.40 19.86 20.04
CA ALA A 10 14.00 19.82 21.38
C ALA A 10 14.18 18.40 21.91
N THR A 11 13.42 17.44 21.40
CA THR A 11 13.58 16.01 21.72
C THR A 11 14.78 15.34 21.05
N ILE A 12 15.42 15.99 20.09
CA ILE A 12 16.57 15.42 19.36
C ILE A 12 17.83 15.60 20.22
N PRO A 13 18.59 14.51 20.53
CA PRO A 13 19.82 14.63 21.29
C PRO A 13 20.83 15.54 20.58
N ALA A 14 21.46 16.45 21.33
CA ALA A 14 22.45 17.38 20.78
C ALA A 14 23.57 16.69 19.97
N PRO A 15 24.11 15.52 20.36
CA PRO A 15 25.10 14.80 19.54
C PRO A 15 24.58 14.37 18.16
N VAL A 16 23.28 14.03 18.05
CA VAL A 16 22.65 13.64 16.77
C VAL A 16 22.50 14.87 15.86
N VAL A 17 22.06 16.00 16.42
CA VAL A 17 22.00 17.28 15.69
C VAL A 17 23.39 17.67 15.19
N GLN A 18 24.40 17.65 16.07
CA GLN A 18 25.78 17.97 15.70
C GLN A 18 26.33 17.05 14.61
N ALA A 19 26.05 15.75 14.68
CA ALA A 19 26.42 14.81 13.63
C ALA A 19 25.78 15.15 12.29
N LEU A 20 24.48 15.43 12.27
CA LEU A 20 23.78 15.81 11.04
C LEU A 20 24.35 17.09 10.43
N LEU A 21 24.49 18.15 11.25
CA LEU A 21 25.04 19.44 10.80
C LEU A 21 26.47 19.27 10.26
N TYR A 22 27.28 18.46 10.95
CA TYR A 22 28.65 18.21 10.50
C TYR A 22 28.71 17.52 9.13
N VAL A 23 27.82 16.57 8.89
CA VAL A 23 27.77 15.79 7.65
C VAL A 23 27.15 16.59 6.51
N GLU A 24 26.07 17.31 6.77
CA GLU A 24 25.20 17.88 5.75
C GLU A 24 25.24 19.41 5.65
N ASP A 25 25.36 20.18 6.74
CA ASP A 25 25.47 21.66 6.72
C ASP A 25 25.85 22.21 8.10
N ARG A 26 27.09 22.72 8.25
CA ARG A 26 27.64 23.16 9.55
C ARG A 26 27.06 24.50 10.03
N GLU A 27 26.65 25.35 9.10
CA GLU A 27 26.18 26.71 9.40
C GLU A 27 24.65 26.77 9.56
N LEU A 28 23.93 25.67 9.30
CA LEU A 28 22.47 25.66 9.27
C LEU A 28 21.83 26.24 10.54
N LEU A 29 22.36 25.98 11.73
CA LEU A 29 21.83 26.51 13.01
C LEU A 29 22.63 27.68 13.57
N ASP A 30 23.41 28.38 12.74
CA ASP A 30 24.12 29.59 13.16
C ASP A 30 23.12 30.70 13.53
N ASN A 31 23.17 31.11 14.80
CA ASN A 31 22.32 32.15 15.36
C ASN A 31 22.82 33.57 15.02
N THR A 32 24.08 33.72 14.59
CA THR A 32 24.65 35.02 14.18
C THR A 32 24.11 35.50 12.84
N ARG A 33 23.53 34.58 12.04
CA ARG A 33 22.87 34.85 10.76
C ARG A 33 21.36 34.57 10.84
N PRO A 34 20.58 35.41 11.55
CA PRO A 34 19.19 35.09 11.87
C PRO A 34 18.24 35.10 10.66
N THR A 35 18.64 35.74 9.56
CA THR A 35 17.87 35.85 8.30
C THR A 35 18.41 34.95 7.18
N MET A 36 19.35 34.05 7.48
CA MET A 36 20.00 33.21 6.47
C MET A 36 19.02 32.31 5.73
N ASN A 37 19.19 32.19 4.41
CA ASN A 37 18.48 31.21 3.60
C ASN A 37 19.25 29.87 3.63
N PRO A 38 18.72 28.82 4.29
CA PRO A 38 19.39 27.52 4.39
C PRO A 38 19.36 26.71 3.10
N VAL A 39 18.66 27.20 2.07
CA VAL A 39 18.57 26.53 0.76
C VAL A 39 19.84 26.79 -0.07
N VAL A 40 20.53 27.90 0.18
CA VAL A 40 21.74 28.31 -0.54
C VAL A 40 22.93 28.24 0.39
N ASP A 41 23.78 27.24 0.18
CA ASP A 41 25.10 27.17 0.82
C ASP A 41 26.09 27.91 -0.08
N TRP A 42 26.44 29.14 0.31
CA TRP A 42 27.30 30.02 -0.47
C TRP A 42 28.74 29.50 -0.56
N GLU A 43 29.24 28.80 0.46
CA GLU A 43 30.57 28.20 0.44
C GLU A 43 30.61 27.02 -0.53
N ARG A 44 29.59 26.14 -0.51
CA ARG A 44 29.48 25.03 -1.46
C ARG A 44 29.21 25.52 -2.88
N LEU A 45 28.44 26.59 -3.05
CA LEU A 45 28.23 27.21 -4.35
C LEU A 45 29.55 27.77 -4.91
N ALA A 46 30.30 28.51 -4.08
CA ALA A 46 31.61 29.05 -4.47
C ALA A 46 32.62 27.94 -4.80
N MET A 47 32.70 26.89 -3.98
CA MET A 47 33.53 25.72 -4.27
C MET A 47 33.10 25.00 -5.54
N ALA A 48 31.80 24.82 -5.77
CA ALA A 48 31.29 24.16 -6.97
C ALA A 48 31.61 24.98 -8.24
N VAL A 49 31.47 26.30 -8.19
CA VAL A 49 31.85 27.21 -9.29
C VAL A 49 33.36 27.17 -9.52
N ALA A 50 34.18 27.22 -8.47
CA ALA A 50 35.63 27.09 -8.58
C ALA A 50 36.04 25.74 -9.20
N GLN A 51 35.44 24.63 -8.73
CA GLN A 51 35.68 23.29 -9.28
C GLN A 51 35.24 23.17 -10.75
N GLN A 52 34.13 23.81 -11.12
CA GLN A 52 33.66 23.85 -12.51
C GLN A 52 34.61 24.65 -13.42
N GLY A 53 35.19 25.75 -12.92
CA GLY A 53 36.26 26.51 -13.59
C GLY A 53 37.58 25.73 -13.70
N LEU A 54 37.88 24.84 -12.76
CA LEU A 54 39.00 23.90 -12.85
C LEU A 54 38.71 22.74 -13.81
N LYS A 55 37.44 22.38 -14.02
CA LYS A 55 37.02 21.34 -14.98
C LYS A 55 37.21 21.78 -16.44
N SER A 56 37.08 23.08 -16.76
CA SER A 56 37.42 23.61 -18.09
C SER A 56 38.92 23.59 -18.40
N LEU A 57 39.76 23.30 -17.40
CA LEU A 57 41.21 23.10 -17.52
C LEU A 57 41.63 21.61 -17.60
N GLY A 58 40.70 20.69 -17.84
CA GLY A 58 41.01 19.30 -18.19
C GLY A 58 41.29 18.34 -17.03
N ARG A 59 40.95 18.69 -15.79
CA ARG A 59 41.03 17.77 -14.64
C ARG A 59 39.67 17.18 -14.31
N GLU A 60 39.46 15.90 -14.64
CA GLU A 60 38.28 15.15 -14.19
C GLU A 60 38.33 14.93 -12.68
N HIS A 61 37.49 15.64 -11.94
CA HIS A 61 37.20 15.37 -10.53
C HIS A 61 35.72 15.02 -10.35
N LYS A 62 35.46 14.17 -9.36
CA LYS A 62 34.12 13.72 -8.96
C LYS A 62 33.33 14.90 -8.40
N VAL A 63 32.23 15.27 -9.07
CA VAL A 63 31.35 16.39 -8.66
C VAL A 63 30.81 16.10 -7.26
N ILE A 64 31.14 16.96 -6.29
CA ILE A 64 30.63 16.88 -4.92
C ILE A 64 29.15 17.28 -4.95
N GLY A 65 28.27 16.46 -4.38
CA GLY A 65 26.84 16.76 -4.30
C GLY A 65 26.59 17.99 -3.43
N ALA A 66 26.33 19.14 -4.05
CA ALA A 66 26.19 20.44 -3.37
C ALA A 66 24.74 20.75 -2.92
N SER A 67 23.88 19.76 -2.73
CA SER A 67 22.48 19.99 -2.31
C SER A 67 22.39 20.18 -0.80
N THR A 68 21.87 21.33 -0.36
CA THR A 68 21.55 21.64 1.06
C THR A 68 20.42 20.75 1.59
N LEU A 69 20.32 20.63 2.92
CA LEU A 69 19.27 19.85 3.59
C LEU A 69 17.86 20.18 3.09
N ALA A 70 17.55 21.47 2.93
CA ALA A 70 16.27 21.94 2.41
C ALA A 70 16.00 21.42 0.98
N THR A 71 17.00 21.46 0.09
CA THR A 71 16.83 20.94 -1.28
C THR A 71 16.73 19.42 -1.32
N GLN A 72 17.40 18.70 -0.41
CA GLN A 72 17.27 17.26 -0.30
C GLN A 72 15.86 16.86 0.17
N LEU A 73 15.29 17.60 1.14
CA LEU A 73 13.95 17.34 1.64
C LEU A 73 12.87 17.62 0.58
N GLU A 74 12.98 18.68 -0.22
CA GLU A 74 12.06 18.93 -1.34
C GLU A 74 12.14 17.81 -2.40
N LYS A 75 13.34 17.27 -2.67
CA LYS A 75 13.49 16.10 -3.55
C LYS A 75 12.78 14.87 -2.98
N PHE A 76 12.85 14.63 -1.68
CA PHE A 76 12.15 13.52 -1.03
C PHE A 76 10.62 13.70 -1.07
N ARG A 77 10.13 14.95 -1.00
CA ARG A 77 8.69 15.26 -0.95
C ARG A 77 8.00 15.32 -2.32
N HIS A 78 8.68 15.81 -3.36
CA HIS A 78 7.99 16.25 -4.59
C HIS A 78 8.52 15.69 -5.91
N ALA A 79 9.62 14.92 -5.93
CA ALA A 79 10.15 14.38 -7.18
C ALA A 79 9.59 12.97 -7.48
N PRO A 80 8.81 12.77 -8.56
CA PRO A 80 8.57 11.43 -9.08
C PRO A 80 9.94 10.81 -9.44
N ASP A 81 10.23 9.63 -8.91
CA ASP A 81 11.50 8.89 -9.01
C ASP A 81 12.74 9.52 -8.33
N GLY A 82 12.62 10.64 -7.62
CA GLY A 82 13.78 11.27 -6.94
C GLY A 82 14.87 11.83 -7.87
N ILE A 83 14.59 11.92 -9.18
CA ILE A 83 15.54 12.37 -10.21
C ILE A 83 15.19 13.79 -10.65
N THR A 84 16.16 14.71 -10.57
CA THR A 84 16.05 16.05 -11.16
C THR A 84 16.26 15.94 -12.67
N ARG A 85 15.22 16.17 -13.48
CA ARG A 85 15.27 15.95 -14.93
C ARG A 85 15.93 17.12 -15.68
N ASP A 86 15.96 18.32 -15.10
CA ASP A 86 16.65 19.49 -15.69
C ASP A 86 17.14 20.55 -14.68
N ALA A 87 18.05 21.43 -15.12
CA ALA A 87 18.58 22.54 -14.33
C ALA A 87 17.50 23.55 -13.87
N ARG A 88 16.41 23.69 -14.64
CA ARG A 88 15.26 24.52 -14.28
C ARG A 88 14.46 23.94 -13.11
N ASP A 89 14.27 22.64 -13.05
CA ASP A 89 13.57 21.98 -11.93
C ASP A 89 14.33 22.20 -10.62
N LYS A 90 15.66 22.15 -10.67
CA LYS A 90 16.50 22.45 -9.51
C LYS A 90 16.28 23.88 -9.00
N LEU A 91 16.14 24.86 -9.90
CA LEU A 91 15.85 26.25 -9.53
C LEU A 91 14.45 26.40 -8.92
N TYR A 92 13.43 25.73 -9.48
CA TYR A 92 12.09 25.72 -8.88
C TYR A 92 12.07 25.07 -7.50
N GLN A 93 12.79 23.95 -7.32
CA GLN A 93 12.95 23.31 -6.00
C GLN A 93 13.62 24.25 -5.00
N MET A 94 14.67 24.96 -5.41
CA MET A 94 15.34 25.95 -4.54
C MET A 94 14.44 27.14 -4.21
N ALA A 95 13.69 27.66 -5.18
CA ALA A 95 12.76 28.77 -4.97
C ALA A 95 11.61 28.36 -4.03
N ALA A 96 11.00 27.20 -4.25
CA ALA A 96 9.94 26.66 -3.40
C ALA A 96 10.42 26.39 -1.97
N ALA A 97 11.60 25.77 -1.81
CA ALA A 97 12.22 25.57 -0.50
C ALA A 97 12.47 26.91 0.21
N SER A 98 12.96 27.92 -0.52
CA SER A 98 13.26 29.24 0.04
C SER A 98 11.98 29.91 0.53
N LEU A 99 10.94 29.91 -0.30
CA LEU A 99 9.64 30.46 0.06
C LEU A 99 9.05 29.76 1.29
N ARG A 100 9.18 28.43 1.38
CA ARG A 100 8.72 27.66 2.54
C ARG A 100 9.43 28.08 3.82
N VAL A 101 10.75 28.25 3.78
CA VAL A 101 11.55 28.70 4.93
C VAL A 101 11.15 30.10 5.40
N TYR A 102 10.90 31.03 4.47
CA TYR A 102 10.52 32.41 4.79
C TYR A 102 9.01 32.61 5.03
N ARG A 103 8.18 31.56 4.94
CA ARG A 103 6.73 31.65 5.15
C ARG A 103 6.36 32.19 6.54
N GLY A 104 7.18 31.90 7.55
CA GLY A 104 7.01 32.38 8.93
C GLY A 104 7.59 33.79 9.20
N GLY A 105 8.18 34.44 8.19
CA GLY A 105 8.83 35.74 8.31
C GLY A 105 10.33 35.72 7.96
N PRO A 106 11.02 36.88 8.09
CA PRO A 106 12.43 37.01 7.72
C PRO A 106 13.40 36.27 8.64
N TYR A 107 12.97 35.93 9.86
CA TYR A 107 13.78 35.21 10.85
C TYR A 107 13.60 33.70 10.69
N THR A 108 14.62 33.01 10.19
CA THR A 108 14.48 31.64 9.68
C THR A 108 14.89 30.55 10.66
N LEU A 109 15.37 30.89 11.87
CA LEU A 109 15.91 29.91 12.82
C LEU A 109 14.93 28.78 13.16
N GLN A 110 13.65 29.10 13.35
CA GLN A 110 12.62 28.08 13.60
C GLN A 110 12.48 27.14 12.41
N ALA A 111 12.35 27.67 11.19
CA ALA A 111 12.29 26.86 9.98
C ALA A 111 13.56 26.01 9.78
N ARG A 112 14.75 26.52 10.16
CA ARG A 112 16.02 25.77 10.11
C ARG A 112 16.04 24.60 11.11
N ARG A 113 15.44 24.76 12.29
CA ARG A 113 15.22 23.66 13.25
C ARG A 113 14.21 22.63 12.74
N GLU A 114 13.12 23.09 12.13
CA GLU A 114 12.12 22.22 11.48
C GLU A 114 12.75 21.41 10.33
N LEU A 115 13.68 22.00 9.56
CA LEU A 115 14.42 21.25 8.53
C LEU A 115 15.24 20.10 9.12
N VAL A 116 15.93 20.30 10.25
CA VAL A 116 16.67 19.22 10.93
C VAL A 116 15.73 18.12 11.40
N LEU A 117 14.61 18.50 12.02
CA LEU A 117 13.57 17.59 12.50
C LEU A 117 13.01 16.75 11.34
N ASP A 118 12.55 17.42 10.28
CA ASP A 118 11.95 16.80 9.10
C ASP A 118 12.93 15.86 8.40
N TYR A 119 14.20 16.25 8.29
CA TYR A 119 15.23 15.43 7.66
C TYR A 119 15.46 14.13 8.43
N LEU A 120 15.63 14.20 9.76
CA LEU A 120 15.82 13.00 10.59
C LEU A 120 14.59 12.09 10.59
N ASN A 121 13.39 12.67 10.48
CA ASN A 121 12.14 11.93 10.37
C ASN A 121 11.84 11.40 8.96
N SER A 122 12.63 11.79 7.95
CA SER A 122 12.41 11.43 6.53
C SER A 122 13.66 10.85 5.85
N LEU A 123 14.58 10.25 6.61
CA LEU A 123 15.82 9.67 6.07
C LEU A 123 15.56 8.42 5.22
N PRO A 124 15.91 8.39 3.92
CA PRO A 124 15.77 7.19 3.11
C PRO A 124 16.91 6.20 3.42
N LEU A 125 16.62 5.20 4.25
CA LEU A 125 17.59 4.21 4.75
C LEU A 125 17.38 2.83 4.12
N ALA A 126 17.07 2.84 2.81
CA ALA A 126 16.76 1.66 2.00
C ALA A 126 15.55 0.87 2.53
N ALA A 127 15.52 -0.44 2.27
CA ALA A 127 14.44 -1.33 2.65
C ALA A 127 14.98 -2.71 3.04
N GLN A 128 14.28 -3.40 3.94
CA GLN A 128 14.58 -4.77 4.34
C GLN A 128 13.41 -5.73 4.00
N PRO A 129 13.70 -6.97 3.60
CA PRO A 129 12.68 -7.99 3.37
C PRO A 129 11.81 -8.24 4.61
N GLY A 130 10.48 -8.13 4.46
CA GLY A 130 9.51 -8.33 5.55
C GLY A 130 9.33 -7.14 6.51
N TYR A 131 10.17 -6.10 6.39
CA TYR A 131 9.99 -4.84 7.13
C TYR A 131 9.41 -3.73 6.25
N GLY A 132 9.86 -3.66 4.99
CA GLY A 132 9.51 -2.61 4.04
C GLY A 132 10.55 -1.50 3.94
N GLU A 133 10.14 -0.34 3.42
CA GLU A 133 10.97 0.88 3.34
C GLU A 133 11.26 1.41 4.75
N ILE A 134 12.49 1.87 4.99
CA ILE A 134 12.96 2.43 6.25
C ILE A 134 13.20 3.92 6.00
N SER A 135 12.37 4.78 6.59
CA SER A 135 12.24 6.18 6.18
C SER A 135 12.49 7.21 7.28
N SER A 136 13.07 6.83 8.42
CA SER A 136 13.50 7.76 9.49
C SER A 136 14.73 7.23 10.22
N LEU A 137 15.44 8.10 10.94
CA LEU A 137 16.53 7.69 11.82
C LEU A 137 16.06 6.65 12.85
N GLY A 138 14.88 6.87 13.44
CA GLY A 138 14.32 5.97 14.44
C GLY A 138 14.02 4.58 13.90
N ASP A 139 13.37 4.51 12.73
CA ASP A 139 13.12 3.23 12.05
C ASP A 139 14.43 2.55 11.65
N GLY A 140 15.44 3.33 11.25
CA GLY A 140 16.77 2.83 10.91
C GLY A 140 17.51 2.21 12.09
N LEU A 141 17.47 2.84 13.26
CA LEU A 141 18.08 2.30 14.48
C LEU A 141 17.47 0.96 14.86
N GLN A 142 16.15 0.86 14.78
CA GLN A 142 15.45 -0.39 15.10
C GLN A 142 15.69 -1.47 14.04
N ALA A 143 15.53 -1.15 12.75
CA ALA A 143 15.60 -2.14 11.69
C ALA A 143 17.03 -2.64 11.40
N TRP A 144 18.02 -1.73 11.39
CA TRP A 144 19.40 -2.07 11.06
C TRP A 144 20.22 -2.49 12.27
N TYR A 145 19.91 -2.03 13.48
CA TYR A 145 20.71 -2.35 14.67
C TYR A 145 19.94 -3.07 15.77
N GLY A 146 18.60 -3.12 15.70
CA GLY A 146 17.79 -3.64 16.81
C GLY A 146 17.77 -2.73 18.03
N SER A 147 18.30 -1.51 17.91
CA SER A 147 18.38 -0.55 19.02
C SER A 147 17.04 0.13 19.23
N ASP A 148 16.58 0.17 20.47
CA ASP A 148 15.36 0.89 20.83
C ASP A 148 15.55 2.40 20.70
N PHE A 149 14.64 3.06 19.97
CA PHE A 149 14.75 4.47 19.64
C PHE A 149 14.73 5.36 20.90
N GLU A 150 13.92 5.03 21.90
CA GLU A 150 13.85 5.82 23.13
C GLU A 150 15.10 5.62 23.99
N ALA A 151 15.60 4.40 24.10
CA ALA A 151 16.84 4.08 24.80
C ALA A 151 18.05 4.83 24.20
N VAL A 152 18.17 4.82 22.86
CA VAL A 152 19.21 5.56 22.13
C VAL A 152 19.15 7.05 22.49
N ASN A 153 17.97 7.65 22.44
CA ASN A 153 17.79 9.07 22.73
C ASN A 153 18.11 9.44 24.18
N ARG A 154 17.67 8.62 25.15
CA ARG A 154 18.03 8.83 26.57
C ARG A 154 19.53 8.75 26.78
N ALA A 155 20.17 7.74 26.19
CA ALA A 155 21.60 7.51 26.32
C ALA A 155 22.42 8.68 25.75
N LEU A 156 22.05 9.18 24.56
CA LEU A 156 22.76 10.28 23.89
C LEU A 156 22.48 11.65 24.51
N SER A 157 21.34 11.85 25.15
CA SER A 157 20.99 13.10 25.84
C SER A 157 21.60 13.22 27.23
N SER A 158 21.96 12.11 27.87
CA SER A 158 22.53 12.13 29.22
C SER A 158 24.05 11.91 29.23
N PRO A 159 24.85 12.88 29.71
CA PRO A 159 26.29 12.71 29.89
C PRO A 159 26.68 11.63 30.91
N SER A 160 25.77 11.28 31.83
CA SER A 160 26.00 10.26 32.87
C SER A 160 25.90 8.83 32.36
N THR A 161 25.34 8.62 31.17
CA THR A 161 25.29 7.29 30.54
C THR A 161 26.71 6.76 30.32
N PRO A 162 26.98 5.47 30.58
CA PRO A 162 28.29 4.86 30.35
C PRO A 162 28.85 5.19 28.96
N LEU A 163 30.14 5.54 28.90
CA LEU A 163 30.79 5.99 27.66
C LEU A 163 30.67 4.96 26.53
N ALA A 164 30.80 3.67 26.85
CA ALA A 164 30.68 2.58 25.88
C ALA A 164 29.28 2.52 25.24
N GLU A 165 28.23 2.70 26.03
CA GLU A 165 26.84 2.71 25.54
C GLU A 165 26.57 3.95 24.69
N ARG A 166 27.02 5.13 25.13
CA ARG A 166 26.95 6.37 24.34
C ARG A 166 27.68 6.23 23.01
N ALA A 167 28.88 5.66 23.02
CA ALA A 167 29.70 5.44 21.84
C ALA A 167 29.02 4.50 20.83
N LEU A 168 28.42 3.41 21.31
CA LEU A 168 27.66 2.47 20.49
C LEU A 168 26.53 3.19 19.74
N TYR A 169 25.64 3.85 20.48
CA TYR A 169 24.48 4.50 19.87
C TYR A 169 24.87 5.70 19.01
N TYR A 170 25.92 6.42 19.39
CA TYR A 170 26.44 7.52 18.58
C TYR A 170 26.95 7.02 17.22
N LYS A 171 27.73 5.93 17.21
CA LYS A 171 28.23 5.34 15.97
C LYS A 171 27.10 4.82 15.08
N GLN A 172 26.09 4.19 15.67
CA GLN A 172 24.90 3.74 14.94
C GLN A 172 24.17 4.92 14.30
N ALA A 173 23.85 5.98 15.05
CA ALA A 173 23.18 7.16 14.51
C ALA A 173 23.99 7.85 13.42
N LEU A 174 25.29 8.07 13.64
CA LEU A 174 26.20 8.68 12.66
C LEU A 174 26.29 7.85 11.36
N SER A 175 26.37 6.52 11.48
CA SER A 175 26.43 5.65 10.31
C SER A 175 25.15 5.75 9.45
N LEU A 176 23.97 5.85 10.07
CA LEU A 176 22.71 5.99 9.33
C LEU A 176 22.65 7.33 8.60
N ILE A 177 23.04 8.43 9.26
CA ILE A 177 23.14 9.76 8.65
C ILE A 177 24.09 9.73 7.44
N LEU A 178 25.27 9.13 7.57
CA LEU A 178 26.25 9.02 6.48
C LEU A 178 25.77 8.15 5.31
N SER A 179 24.93 7.15 5.60
CA SER A 179 24.48 6.18 4.60
C SER A 179 23.54 6.77 3.55
N VAL A 180 22.84 7.88 3.86
CA VAL A 180 21.79 8.52 3.04
C VAL A 180 22.25 8.84 1.62
N ARG A 181 23.55 9.07 1.41
CA ARG A 181 24.13 9.35 0.09
C ARG A 181 24.05 8.15 -0.86
N ARG A 182 24.15 6.93 -0.33
CA ARG A 182 24.08 5.66 -1.06
C ARG A 182 23.54 4.54 -0.16
N PRO A 183 22.28 4.61 0.29
CA PRO A 183 21.78 3.79 1.39
C PRO A 183 21.82 2.30 1.04
N SER A 184 21.36 1.90 -0.16
CA SER A 184 21.40 0.50 -0.61
C SER A 184 22.81 -0.07 -0.74
N TYR A 185 23.81 0.76 -1.03
CA TYR A 185 25.21 0.31 -1.10
C TYR A 185 25.76 0.08 0.31
N TYR A 186 25.65 1.09 1.18
CA TYR A 186 26.22 1.04 2.52
C TYR A 186 25.51 0.07 3.47
N LEU A 187 24.18 0.00 3.41
CA LEU A 187 23.38 -0.76 4.37
C LEU A 187 23.12 -2.21 3.95
N ARG A 188 23.29 -2.55 2.66
CA ARG A 188 23.08 -3.94 2.19
C ARG A 188 24.28 -4.59 1.54
N ARG A 189 25.13 -3.83 0.85
CA ARG A 189 26.19 -4.42 0.00
C ARG A 189 27.55 -4.38 0.67
N ASP A 190 27.90 -3.26 1.31
CA ASP A 190 29.24 -3.03 1.85
C ASP A 190 29.21 -2.21 3.15
N THR A 191 28.82 -2.88 4.23
CA THR A 191 28.86 -2.32 5.59
C THR A 191 30.28 -1.96 6.01
N SER A 192 31.30 -2.64 5.46
CA SER A 192 32.69 -2.33 5.76
C SER A 192 33.09 -0.94 5.22
N ALA A 193 32.59 -0.55 4.05
CA ALA A 193 32.78 0.79 3.51
C ALA A 193 32.08 1.84 4.38
N LEU A 194 30.89 1.53 4.90
CA LEU A 194 30.20 2.42 5.84
C LEU A 194 30.98 2.58 7.15
N ALA A 195 31.53 1.49 7.70
CA ALA A 195 32.36 1.52 8.90
C ALA A 195 33.59 2.42 8.71
N ARG A 196 34.35 2.24 7.61
CA ARG A 196 35.51 3.07 7.28
C ARG A 196 35.14 4.56 7.13
N LEU A 197 34.00 4.84 6.50
CA LEU A 197 33.50 6.20 6.35
C LEU A 197 33.15 6.81 7.72
N CYS A 198 32.43 6.07 8.56
CA CYS A 198 32.07 6.48 9.91
C CYS A 198 33.32 6.78 10.76
N ASP A 199 34.31 5.89 10.75
CA ASP A 199 35.56 6.05 11.49
C ASP A 199 36.36 7.28 11.04
N SER A 200 36.36 7.58 9.74
CA SER A 200 36.98 8.81 9.20
C SER A 200 36.30 10.07 9.75
N TYR A 201 34.96 10.08 9.79
CA TYR A 201 34.19 11.18 10.36
C TYR A 201 34.40 11.32 11.87
N LEU A 202 34.43 10.23 12.63
CA LEU A 202 34.68 10.25 14.07
C LEU A 202 36.02 10.92 14.41
N ARG A 203 37.10 10.55 13.71
CA ARG A 203 38.42 11.18 13.90
C ARG A 203 38.39 12.68 13.59
N ARG A 204 37.74 13.05 12.49
CA ARG A 204 37.67 14.44 12.05
C ARG A 204 36.85 15.31 13.00
N MET A 205 35.68 14.82 13.40
CA MET A 205 34.79 15.48 14.36
C MET A 205 35.47 15.68 15.71
N ALA A 206 36.29 14.72 16.16
CA ALA A 206 37.08 14.87 17.38
C ALA A 206 38.18 15.94 17.22
N SER A 207 38.94 15.89 16.11
CA SER A 207 40.01 16.87 15.85
C SER A 207 39.52 18.31 15.72
N GLU A 208 38.28 18.49 15.27
CA GLU A 208 37.63 19.80 15.10
C GLU A 208 36.78 20.19 16.33
N GLY A 209 36.82 19.41 17.42
CA GLY A 209 36.17 19.73 18.69
C GLY A 209 34.64 19.56 18.71
N VAL A 210 34.07 18.90 17.70
CA VAL A 210 32.61 18.67 17.59
C VAL A 210 32.15 17.58 18.58
N ILE A 211 33.00 16.60 18.84
CA ILE A 211 32.81 15.57 19.88
C ILE A 211 34.06 15.47 20.74
N THR A 212 33.92 14.93 21.96
CA THR A 212 35.09 14.67 22.82
C THR A 212 35.96 13.55 22.23
N GLN A 213 37.27 13.66 22.42
CA GLN A 213 38.21 12.62 21.99
C GLN A 213 37.86 11.25 22.61
N SER A 214 37.44 11.23 23.88
CA SER A 214 37.00 10.01 24.57
C SER A 214 35.80 9.33 23.92
N LEU A 215 34.82 10.08 23.42
CA LEU A 215 33.67 9.53 22.71
C LEU A 215 34.08 8.98 21.34
N ALA A 216 34.97 9.69 20.64
CA ALA A 216 35.49 9.26 19.35
C ALA A 216 36.29 7.96 19.48
N ASP A 217 37.20 7.85 20.45
CA ASP A 217 38.01 6.66 20.68
C ASP A 217 37.15 5.46 21.05
N ALA A 218 36.18 5.66 21.95
CA ALA A 218 35.23 4.62 22.31
C ALA A 218 34.35 4.19 21.12
N ALA A 219 33.90 5.13 20.29
CA ALA A 219 33.11 4.82 19.09
C ALA A 219 33.96 4.12 18.02
N LEU A 220 35.23 4.49 17.83
CA LEU A 220 36.13 3.80 16.90
C LEU A 220 36.29 2.32 17.26
N ALA A 221 36.28 1.98 18.55
CA ALA A 221 36.35 0.59 19.02
C ALA A 221 35.05 -0.22 18.79
N VAL A 222 33.91 0.43 18.53
CA VAL A 222 32.63 -0.26 18.30
C VAL A 222 32.58 -0.84 16.87
N PRO A 223 32.38 -2.16 16.70
CA PRO A 223 32.18 -2.73 15.36
C PRO A 223 30.81 -2.33 14.80
N LEU A 224 30.75 -2.06 13.49
CA LEU A 224 29.51 -1.74 12.80
C LEU A 224 28.88 -3.02 12.24
N THR A 225 27.95 -3.62 12.99
CA THR A 225 27.23 -4.84 12.59
C THR A 225 25.77 -4.52 12.33
N LEU A 226 25.32 -4.70 11.09
CA LEU A 226 23.92 -4.53 10.71
C LEU A 226 23.18 -5.86 10.87
N ARG A 227 21.93 -5.81 11.30
CA ARG A 227 20.99 -6.92 11.22
C ARG A 227 20.67 -7.20 9.75
N GLU A 228 20.80 -8.46 9.35
CA GLU A 228 20.37 -8.91 8.01
C GLU A 228 18.85 -8.80 7.83
N ARG A 229 18.11 -9.02 8.92
CA ARG A 229 16.67 -8.95 8.97
C ARG A 229 16.19 -8.35 10.29
N ALA A 230 15.43 -7.26 10.19
CA ALA A 230 14.62 -6.76 11.29
C ALA A 230 13.60 -7.81 11.70
N ASP A 231 13.20 -7.78 12.97
CA ASP A 231 12.03 -8.52 13.39
C ASP A 231 10.86 -8.08 12.50
N ALA A 232 10.05 -9.05 12.06
CA ALA A 232 8.96 -8.77 11.13
C ALA A 232 8.20 -7.56 11.68
N SER A 233 8.02 -6.54 10.83
CA SER A 233 7.05 -5.50 11.13
C SER A 233 5.78 -6.23 11.58
N PRO A 234 5.12 -5.83 12.69
CA PRO A 234 3.83 -6.40 13.01
C PRO A 234 3.02 -6.28 11.73
N VAL A 235 2.73 -7.43 11.12
CA VAL A 235 1.91 -7.49 9.93
C VAL A 235 0.63 -6.86 10.42
N ILE A 236 0.30 -5.68 9.90
CA ILE A 236 -1.00 -5.08 10.17
C ILE A 236 -1.98 -6.18 9.80
N ASP A 237 -2.68 -6.73 10.79
CA ASP A 237 -3.55 -7.88 10.59
C ASP A 237 -4.61 -7.45 9.59
N PHE A 238 -4.39 -7.85 8.33
CA PHE A 238 -5.18 -7.47 7.17
C PHE A 238 -6.63 -7.89 7.36
N THR A 239 -6.85 -8.91 8.19
CA THR A 239 -8.16 -9.46 8.51
C THR A 239 -8.87 -8.67 9.63
N SER A 240 -8.13 -8.03 10.54
CA SER A 240 -8.70 -7.12 11.56
C SER A 240 -9.12 -5.75 10.99
N GLN A 241 -8.59 -5.36 9.83
CA GLN A 241 -8.78 -4.02 9.25
C GLN A 241 -9.58 -4.00 7.94
N LYS A 242 -10.45 -5.00 7.69
CA LYS A 242 -11.23 -5.08 6.43
C LYS A 242 -11.99 -3.81 6.06
N GLY A 243 -12.65 -3.16 7.03
CA GLY A 243 -13.34 -1.89 6.80
C GLY A 243 -12.39 -0.77 6.35
N VAL A 244 -11.20 -0.71 6.94
CA VAL A 244 -10.14 0.24 6.55
C VAL A 244 -9.59 -0.11 5.17
N ASN A 245 -9.40 -1.39 4.84
CA ASN A 245 -8.95 -1.83 3.52
C ASN A 245 -9.96 -1.50 2.41
N LEU A 246 -11.26 -1.65 2.68
CA LEU A 246 -12.31 -1.22 1.76
C LEU A 246 -12.25 0.29 1.50
N ALA A 247 -12.10 1.09 2.57
CA ALA A 247 -11.94 2.53 2.43
C ALA A 247 -10.68 2.91 1.63
N ARG A 248 -9.54 2.28 1.95
CA ARG A 248 -8.26 2.50 1.26
C ARG A 248 -8.34 2.14 -0.23
N THR A 249 -9.00 1.04 -0.57
CA THR A 249 -9.20 0.64 -1.97
C THR A 249 -10.09 1.64 -2.71
N GLY A 250 -11.14 2.14 -2.06
CA GLY A 250 -11.97 3.22 -2.62
C GLY A 250 -11.19 4.52 -2.86
N LEU A 251 -10.28 4.87 -1.94
CA LEU A 251 -9.41 6.05 -2.09
C LEU A 251 -8.46 5.94 -3.29
N LEU A 252 -7.98 4.73 -3.64
CA LEU A 252 -7.16 4.56 -4.85
C LEU A 252 -7.88 5.08 -6.09
N TRP A 253 -9.15 4.68 -6.25
CA TRP A 253 -9.97 5.09 -7.39
C TRP A 253 -10.31 6.58 -7.34
N LEU A 254 -10.72 7.09 -6.17
CA LEU A 254 -11.13 8.50 -6.01
C LEU A 254 -9.98 9.49 -6.25
N LEU A 255 -8.76 9.12 -5.88
CA LEU A 255 -7.58 9.98 -5.99
C LEU A 255 -6.76 9.71 -7.25
N GLY A 256 -7.12 8.68 -8.03
CA GLY A 256 -6.38 8.28 -9.23
C GLY A 256 -4.96 7.76 -8.95
N VAL A 257 -4.70 7.29 -7.73
CA VAL A 257 -3.39 6.72 -7.34
C VAL A 257 -3.37 5.22 -7.63
N ARG A 258 -2.20 4.71 -8.01
CA ARG A 258 -2.09 3.37 -8.60
C ARG A 258 -1.83 2.27 -7.58
N SER A 259 -1.49 2.63 -6.35
CA SER A 259 -1.11 1.66 -5.33
C SER A 259 -1.40 2.19 -3.91
N LEU A 260 -1.61 1.26 -2.97
CA LEU A 260 -1.69 1.60 -1.55
C LEU A 260 -0.39 2.25 -1.04
N TYR A 261 0.75 1.89 -1.62
CA TYR A 261 2.04 2.50 -1.32
C TYR A 261 2.07 4.00 -1.64
N GLU A 262 1.54 4.39 -2.81
CA GLU A 262 1.41 5.79 -3.20
C GLU A 262 0.39 6.53 -2.32
N LEU A 263 -0.75 5.89 -2.03
CA LEU A 263 -1.77 6.40 -1.11
C LEU A 263 -1.20 6.69 0.29
N ASP A 264 -0.36 5.79 0.83
CA ASP A 264 0.28 5.92 2.15
C ASP A 264 1.32 7.04 2.24
N ARG A 265 1.65 7.67 1.11
CA ARG A 265 2.56 8.82 1.04
C ARG A 265 1.83 10.15 0.87
N LEU A 266 0.51 10.15 0.72
CA LEU A 266 -0.28 11.36 0.71
C LEU A 266 -0.50 11.86 2.14
N ASP A 267 -0.33 13.16 2.35
CA ASP A 267 -0.79 13.83 3.57
C ASP A 267 -2.31 14.01 3.46
N LEU A 268 -3.04 12.94 3.78
CA LEU A 268 -4.47 12.82 3.58
C LEU A 268 -5.16 12.34 4.85
N THR A 269 -6.19 13.06 5.25
CA THR A 269 -7.19 12.57 6.21
C THR A 269 -8.48 12.26 5.48
N ALA A 270 -9.02 11.05 5.64
CA ALA A 270 -10.28 10.63 5.03
C ALA A 270 -11.28 10.17 6.10
N ALA A 271 -12.54 10.55 5.94
CA ALA A 271 -13.65 10.08 6.75
C ALA A 271 -14.50 9.09 5.95
N THR A 272 -15.00 8.05 6.62
CA THR A 272 -15.85 7.03 5.99
C THR A 272 -17.22 7.00 6.66
N THR A 273 -18.20 6.39 5.98
CA THR A 273 -19.52 6.16 6.56
C THR A 273 -19.59 4.89 7.43
N LEU A 274 -18.51 4.12 7.50
CA LEU A 274 -18.45 2.87 8.27
C LEU A 274 -18.50 3.16 9.78
N ASP A 275 -19.25 2.34 10.51
CA ASP A 275 -19.23 2.34 11.96
C ASP A 275 -18.20 1.32 12.45
N ALA A 276 -17.06 1.79 12.96
CA ALA A 276 -15.94 0.92 13.35
C ALA A 276 -16.31 -0.06 14.49
N ARG A 277 -17.15 0.37 15.43
CA ARG A 277 -17.55 -0.45 16.58
C ARG A 277 -18.47 -1.57 16.14
N VAL A 278 -19.49 -1.24 15.35
CA VAL A 278 -20.45 -2.23 14.84
C VAL A 278 -19.78 -3.17 13.84
N GLN A 279 -18.93 -2.65 12.96
CA GLN A 279 -18.13 -3.45 12.02
C GLN A 279 -17.30 -4.51 12.75
N SER A 280 -16.59 -4.13 13.81
CA SER A 280 -15.76 -5.04 14.60
C SER A 280 -16.61 -6.12 15.27
N GLY A 281 -17.70 -5.72 15.93
CA GLY A 281 -18.60 -6.65 16.60
C GLY A 281 -19.28 -7.65 15.65
N VAL A 282 -19.70 -7.20 14.46
CA VAL A 282 -20.24 -8.10 13.43
C VAL A 282 -19.16 -9.04 12.91
N THR A 283 -17.95 -8.56 12.64
CA THR A 283 -16.85 -9.40 12.14
C THR A 283 -16.51 -10.51 13.14
N GLU A 284 -16.42 -10.17 14.43
CA GLU A 284 -16.20 -11.13 15.51
C GLU A 284 -17.35 -12.13 15.61
N PHE A 285 -18.60 -11.67 15.54
CA PHE A 285 -19.77 -12.55 15.53
C PHE A 285 -19.73 -13.53 14.35
N LEU A 286 -19.51 -13.06 13.12
CA LEU A 286 -19.46 -13.92 11.94
C LEU A 286 -18.32 -14.95 12.02
N ARG A 287 -17.16 -14.55 12.54
CA ARG A 287 -16.04 -15.47 12.80
C ARG A 287 -16.37 -16.53 13.85
N SER A 288 -17.12 -16.15 14.89
CA SER A 288 -17.54 -17.09 15.92
C SER A 288 -18.41 -18.23 15.38
N LEU A 289 -19.12 -18.02 14.26
CA LEU A 289 -19.96 -19.04 13.62
C LEU A 289 -19.16 -20.20 12.99
N ALA A 290 -17.84 -20.06 12.82
CA ALA A 290 -17.00 -21.19 12.43
C ALA A 290 -16.84 -22.25 13.54
N LYS A 291 -17.20 -21.90 14.79
CA LYS A 291 -17.10 -22.80 15.95
C LYS A 291 -18.39 -23.57 16.14
N ARG A 292 -18.30 -24.90 16.28
CA ARG A 292 -19.47 -25.77 16.42
C ARG A 292 -20.26 -25.48 17.70
N GLU A 293 -19.57 -25.18 18.79
CA GLU A 293 -20.17 -24.82 20.07
C GLU A 293 -21.05 -23.57 19.94
N ARG A 294 -20.61 -22.60 19.14
CA ARG A 294 -21.38 -21.38 18.88
C ARG A 294 -22.62 -21.63 18.02
N ILE A 295 -22.50 -22.51 17.02
CA ILE A 295 -23.65 -22.95 16.20
C ILE A 295 -24.70 -23.66 17.06
N GLU A 296 -24.26 -24.48 18.01
CA GLU A 296 -25.14 -25.18 18.97
C GLU A 296 -25.80 -24.21 19.95
N GLU A 297 -25.04 -23.28 20.54
CA GLU A 297 -25.54 -22.23 21.44
C GLU A 297 -26.64 -21.39 20.77
N LEU A 298 -26.46 -21.05 19.49
CA LEU A 298 -27.43 -20.27 18.71
C LEU A 298 -28.61 -21.10 18.17
N GLY A 299 -28.65 -22.41 18.43
CA GLY A 299 -29.71 -23.31 17.95
C GLY A 299 -29.71 -23.53 16.44
N LEU A 300 -28.57 -23.29 15.77
CA LEU A 300 -28.43 -23.37 14.31
C LEU A 300 -28.21 -24.81 13.80
N THR A 301 -28.45 -25.81 14.64
CA THR A 301 -28.33 -27.25 14.34
C THR A 301 -29.66 -27.94 13.98
N GLY A 302 -30.75 -27.17 13.85
CA GLY A 302 -32.08 -27.66 13.51
C GLY A 302 -32.19 -28.34 12.13
N ALA A 303 -33.34 -28.96 11.87
CA ALA A 303 -33.61 -29.58 10.56
C ALA A 303 -33.54 -28.53 9.43
N ARG A 304 -32.81 -28.86 8.35
CA ARG A 304 -32.51 -27.97 7.20
C ARG A 304 -31.65 -26.73 7.53
N LEU A 305 -31.02 -26.71 8.71
CA LEU A 305 -29.94 -25.77 9.03
C LEU A 305 -28.59 -26.46 8.79
N LEU A 306 -27.52 -26.05 9.48
CA LEU A 306 -26.13 -26.52 9.27
C LEU A 306 -25.87 -27.97 9.69
N ARG A 307 -26.92 -28.78 9.80
CA ARG A 307 -26.89 -30.13 10.32
C ARG A 307 -25.96 -31.00 9.47
N ALA A 308 -24.94 -31.59 10.10
CA ALA A 308 -23.90 -32.45 9.51
C ALA A 308 -22.82 -31.78 8.64
N SER A 309 -22.83 -30.45 8.49
CA SER A 309 -21.81 -29.71 7.73
C SER A 309 -20.76 -29.10 8.65
N ASP A 310 -19.51 -29.06 8.20
CA ASP A 310 -18.43 -28.35 8.90
C ASP A 310 -18.69 -26.83 8.85
N PRO A 311 -18.98 -26.18 10.00
CA PRO A 311 -19.34 -24.76 10.02
C PRO A 311 -18.18 -23.85 9.60
N ALA A 312 -16.93 -24.31 9.72
CA ALA A 312 -15.77 -23.56 9.25
C ALA A 312 -15.70 -23.43 7.72
N LYS A 313 -16.46 -24.26 6.98
CA LYS A 313 -16.56 -24.20 5.52
C LYS A 313 -17.64 -23.22 5.03
N VAL A 314 -18.39 -22.60 5.94
CA VAL A 314 -19.46 -21.67 5.59
C VAL A 314 -18.95 -20.25 5.69
N ILE A 315 -19.01 -19.54 4.55
CA ILE A 315 -18.66 -18.13 4.49
C ILE A 315 -19.93 -17.30 4.72
N TYR A 316 -19.94 -16.53 5.80
CA TYR A 316 -20.96 -15.54 6.10
C TYR A 316 -20.46 -14.15 5.74
N SER A 317 -21.30 -13.37 5.07
CA SER A 317 -21.05 -11.96 4.77
C SER A 317 -22.30 -11.14 5.07
N LEU A 318 -22.09 -9.95 5.64
CA LEU A 318 -23.13 -8.97 5.93
C LEU A 318 -22.69 -7.60 5.39
N THR A 319 -23.54 -7.05 4.53
CA THR A 319 -23.44 -5.65 4.09
C THR A 319 -24.67 -4.90 4.58
N LEU A 320 -24.46 -3.87 5.41
CA LEU A 320 -25.53 -3.03 5.93
C LEU A 320 -25.43 -1.63 5.36
N TYR A 321 -26.55 -1.18 4.78
CA TYR A 321 -26.73 0.20 4.35
C TYR A 321 -27.76 0.90 5.23
N GLU A 322 -27.40 2.07 5.74
CA GLU A 322 -28.36 3.01 6.33
C GLU A 322 -28.96 3.85 5.21
N ARG A 323 -30.30 3.86 5.13
CA ARG A 323 -31.01 4.70 4.18
C ARG A 323 -30.92 6.16 4.61
N GLY A 324 -30.33 7.01 3.77
CA GLY A 324 -30.27 8.45 3.97
C GLY A 324 -31.18 9.22 3.00
N SER A 325 -31.23 10.54 3.15
CA SER A 325 -31.88 11.44 2.21
C SER A 325 -31.00 11.60 0.94
N GLY A 326 -31.36 10.89 -0.12
CA GLY A 326 -30.71 11.00 -1.44
C GLY A 326 -29.61 9.98 -1.72
N TYR A 327 -29.05 9.32 -0.70
CA TYR A 327 -28.12 8.21 -0.88
C TYR A 327 -28.14 7.25 0.32
N ASN A 328 -27.73 6.00 0.08
CA ASN A 328 -27.55 5.00 1.11
C ASN A 328 -26.10 5.03 1.62
N ARG A 329 -25.92 4.98 2.94
CA ARG A 329 -24.60 5.00 3.60
C ARG A 329 -24.18 3.59 3.95
N LEU A 330 -23.00 3.17 3.49
CA LEU A 330 -22.45 1.89 3.89
C LEU A 330 -22.02 1.97 5.36
N ARG A 331 -22.67 1.21 6.24
CA ARG A 331 -22.34 1.18 7.68
C ARG A 331 -21.48 -0.01 8.03
N ILE A 332 -21.74 -1.16 7.41
CA ILE A 332 -21.07 -2.43 7.68
C ILE A 332 -20.78 -3.13 6.35
N ASN A 333 -19.57 -3.66 6.20
CA ASN A 333 -19.21 -4.62 5.16
C ASN A 333 -18.27 -5.64 5.80
N ALA A 334 -18.83 -6.72 6.35
CA ALA A 334 -18.12 -7.69 7.17
C ALA A 334 -18.34 -9.11 6.65
N ASP A 335 -17.34 -9.95 6.82
CA ASP A 335 -17.41 -11.36 6.45
C ASP A 335 -16.37 -12.18 7.26
N ASN A 336 -16.56 -13.50 7.34
CA ASN A 336 -15.68 -14.41 8.07
C ASN A 336 -14.58 -15.07 7.20
N LEU A 337 -14.35 -14.61 5.96
CA LEU A 337 -13.33 -15.15 5.07
C LEU A 337 -11.97 -14.48 5.32
N ASP A 338 -10.88 -15.25 5.46
CA ASP A 338 -9.55 -14.68 5.74
C ASP A 338 -8.80 -14.16 4.49
N GLN A 339 -9.52 -13.97 3.38
CA GLN A 339 -9.03 -13.42 2.12
C GLN A 339 -10.07 -12.47 1.51
N PRO A 340 -9.73 -11.65 0.48
CA PRO A 340 -10.71 -10.84 -0.22
C PRO A 340 -11.87 -11.70 -0.75
N LEU A 341 -13.11 -11.31 -0.42
CA LEU A 341 -14.30 -12.00 -0.90
C LEU A 341 -14.54 -11.68 -2.39
N ASP A 342 -14.41 -12.68 -3.25
CA ASP A 342 -14.76 -12.58 -4.67
C ASP A 342 -15.98 -13.45 -5.00
N ILE A 343 -17.10 -12.79 -5.26
CA ILE A 343 -18.37 -13.43 -5.61
C ILE A 343 -18.27 -14.10 -7.00
N ASN A 344 -17.41 -13.61 -7.90
CA ASN A 344 -17.35 -14.08 -9.28
C ASN A 344 -16.56 -15.38 -9.46
N THR A 345 -15.59 -15.66 -8.58
CA THR A 345 -14.70 -16.83 -8.70
C THR A 345 -15.05 -17.99 -7.77
N GLY A 346 -15.96 -17.79 -6.81
CA GLY A 346 -16.26 -18.80 -5.79
C GLY A 346 -17.73 -19.02 -5.42
N ALA A 347 -18.69 -18.24 -5.94
CA ALA A 347 -20.09 -18.35 -5.53
C ALA A 347 -20.97 -19.02 -6.60
N LYS A 348 -21.67 -20.09 -6.22
CA LYS A 348 -22.88 -20.52 -6.93
C LYS A 348 -24.03 -19.64 -6.44
N LEU A 349 -24.42 -18.65 -7.24
CA LEU A 349 -25.53 -17.74 -6.92
C LEU A 349 -26.85 -18.50 -7.01
N ASP A 350 -27.54 -18.66 -5.87
CA ASP A 350 -28.97 -18.99 -5.90
C ASP A 350 -29.73 -17.74 -6.34
N LEU A 351 -30.27 -17.79 -7.55
CA LEU A 351 -31.01 -16.68 -8.13
C LEU A 351 -32.32 -16.50 -7.35
N GLY A 352 -32.46 -15.37 -6.66
CA GLY A 352 -33.74 -14.96 -6.08
C GLY A 352 -34.85 -14.92 -7.14
N SER A 353 -36.12 -14.97 -6.72
CA SER A 353 -37.29 -15.10 -7.61
C SER A 353 -37.31 -14.09 -8.76
N THR A 354 -36.83 -12.86 -8.53
CA THR A 354 -36.71 -11.82 -9.57
C THR A 354 -35.68 -12.15 -10.65
N ALA A 355 -34.56 -12.77 -10.27
CA ALA A 355 -33.53 -13.17 -11.22
C ALA A 355 -33.99 -14.38 -12.06
N LYS A 356 -34.70 -15.34 -11.46
CA LYS A 356 -35.37 -16.44 -12.19
C LYS A 356 -36.36 -15.92 -13.23
N LEU A 357 -37.17 -14.93 -12.87
CA LEU A 357 -38.11 -14.29 -13.80
C LEU A 357 -37.37 -13.57 -14.95
N ARG A 358 -36.31 -12.82 -14.64
CA ARG A 358 -35.50 -12.14 -15.67
C ARG A 358 -34.86 -13.12 -16.65
N THR A 359 -34.28 -14.21 -16.13
CA THR A 359 -33.72 -15.28 -16.98
C THR A 359 -34.77 -15.89 -17.88
N LEU A 360 -35.97 -16.18 -17.36
CA LEU A 360 -37.09 -16.70 -18.15
C LEU A 360 -37.49 -15.71 -19.26
N ILE A 361 -37.64 -14.43 -18.93
CA ILE A 361 -38.00 -13.39 -19.90
C ILE A 361 -36.94 -13.31 -21.01
N SER A 362 -35.66 -13.17 -20.67
CA SER A 362 -34.59 -13.08 -21.66
C SER A 362 -34.50 -14.33 -22.54
N TRP A 363 -34.76 -15.51 -21.97
CA TRP A 363 -34.79 -16.76 -22.73
C TRP A 363 -35.98 -16.80 -23.71
N LEU A 364 -37.18 -16.39 -23.28
CA LEU A 364 -38.36 -16.32 -24.15
C LEU A 364 -38.20 -15.25 -25.25
N GLU A 365 -37.55 -14.13 -24.97
CA GLU A 365 -37.23 -13.10 -25.97
C GLU A 365 -36.33 -13.66 -27.08
N LEU A 366 -35.31 -14.46 -26.73
CA LEU A 366 -34.45 -15.11 -27.72
C LEU A 366 -35.23 -16.12 -28.58
N ILE A 367 -36.12 -16.90 -27.98
CA ILE A 367 -37.01 -17.81 -28.73
C ILE A 367 -37.94 -17.02 -29.67
N ALA A 368 -38.49 -15.89 -29.21
CA ALA A 368 -39.36 -15.04 -30.03
C ALA A 368 -38.63 -14.40 -31.21
N GLN A 369 -37.37 -13.97 -31.01
CA GLN A 369 -36.52 -13.45 -32.08
C GLN A 369 -36.22 -14.53 -33.11
N ALA A 370 -35.83 -15.73 -32.67
CA ALA A 370 -35.60 -16.87 -33.56
C ALA A 370 -36.88 -17.26 -34.32
N HIS A 371 -38.04 -17.24 -33.65
CA HIS A 371 -39.32 -17.54 -34.29
C HIS A 371 -39.60 -16.54 -35.42
N THR A 372 -39.52 -15.23 -35.13
CA THR A 372 -39.72 -14.16 -36.13
C THR A 372 -38.80 -14.31 -37.33
N HIS A 373 -37.54 -14.70 -37.09
CA HIS A 373 -36.57 -14.89 -38.17
C HIS A 373 -36.91 -16.10 -39.05
N TYR A 374 -37.23 -17.26 -38.46
CA TYR A 374 -37.43 -18.50 -39.20
C TYR A 374 -38.84 -18.68 -39.76
N SER A 375 -39.87 -18.08 -39.18
CA SER A 375 -41.24 -18.13 -39.70
C SER A 375 -41.41 -17.33 -41.00
N ALA A 376 -40.51 -16.39 -41.27
CA ALA A 376 -40.48 -15.62 -42.51
C ALA A 376 -39.89 -16.38 -43.72
N LEU A 377 -39.26 -17.54 -43.50
CA LEU A 377 -38.64 -18.33 -44.56
C LEU A 377 -39.62 -19.31 -45.22
N ALA A 378 -39.45 -19.55 -46.52
CA ALA A 378 -40.23 -20.59 -47.18
C ALA A 378 -39.84 -21.99 -46.66
N PRO A 379 -40.74 -23.00 -46.67
CA PRO A 379 -40.44 -24.34 -46.13
C PRO A 379 -39.17 -25.00 -46.69
N ALA A 380 -38.90 -24.80 -47.98
CA ALA A 380 -37.70 -25.33 -48.65
C ALA A 380 -36.40 -24.62 -48.20
N GLU A 381 -36.49 -23.35 -47.81
CA GLU A 381 -35.37 -22.56 -47.29
C GLU A 381 -35.12 -22.90 -45.82
N LEU A 382 -36.19 -23.00 -45.02
CA LEU A 382 -36.11 -23.42 -43.62
C LEU A 382 -35.43 -24.79 -43.46
N ALA A 383 -35.75 -25.74 -44.35
CA ALA A 383 -35.13 -27.07 -44.36
C ALA A 383 -33.61 -27.05 -44.65
N ARG A 384 -33.08 -25.95 -45.20
CA ARG A 384 -31.66 -25.76 -45.52
C ARG A 384 -30.91 -24.92 -44.51
N VAL A 385 -31.60 -24.35 -43.52
CA VAL A 385 -30.97 -23.56 -42.46
C VAL A 385 -30.07 -24.48 -41.64
N ALA A 386 -28.80 -24.10 -41.53
CA ALA A 386 -27.82 -24.75 -40.67
C ALA A 386 -27.29 -23.72 -39.65
N PRO A 387 -28.00 -23.48 -38.53
CA PRO A 387 -27.49 -22.59 -37.49
C PRO A 387 -26.20 -23.15 -36.90
N HIS A 388 -25.41 -22.29 -36.27
CA HIS A 388 -24.18 -22.71 -35.62
C HIS A 388 -24.45 -23.84 -34.60
N PRO A 389 -23.64 -24.92 -34.51
CA PRO A 389 -23.93 -26.08 -33.65
C PRO A 389 -24.11 -25.77 -32.15
N ARG A 390 -23.58 -24.63 -31.68
CA ARG A 390 -23.75 -24.14 -30.31
C ARG A 390 -25.04 -23.34 -30.09
N ASP A 391 -25.70 -22.90 -31.15
CA ASP A 391 -26.98 -22.19 -31.08
C ASP A 391 -28.15 -23.19 -30.95
N ARG A 392 -28.25 -23.80 -29.78
CA ARG A 392 -29.27 -24.82 -29.48
C ARG A 392 -30.69 -24.24 -29.45
N LEU A 393 -30.85 -22.92 -29.33
CA LEU A 393 -32.17 -22.28 -29.31
C LEU A 393 -32.69 -22.13 -30.74
N SER A 394 -31.90 -21.56 -31.65
CA SER A 394 -32.27 -21.41 -33.05
C SER A 394 -32.47 -22.74 -33.76
N ILE A 395 -31.61 -23.74 -33.49
CA ILE A 395 -31.77 -25.11 -34.01
C ILE A 395 -33.12 -25.68 -33.60
N TRP A 396 -33.51 -25.51 -32.34
CA TRP A 396 -34.77 -26.02 -31.83
C TRP A 396 -35.97 -25.29 -32.46
N VAL A 397 -35.93 -23.96 -32.56
CA VAL A 397 -37.03 -23.17 -33.14
C VAL A 397 -37.22 -23.50 -34.63
N ALA A 398 -36.14 -23.57 -35.41
CA ALA A 398 -36.20 -23.94 -36.82
C ALA A 398 -36.78 -25.36 -37.01
N GLY A 399 -36.34 -26.32 -36.19
CA GLY A 399 -36.89 -27.68 -36.21
C GLY A 399 -38.37 -27.75 -35.81
N TYR A 400 -38.78 -26.95 -34.82
CA TYR A 400 -40.18 -26.88 -34.39
C TYR A 400 -41.08 -26.30 -35.49
N LEU A 401 -40.67 -25.22 -36.15
CA LEU A 401 -41.39 -24.61 -37.26
C LEU A 401 -41.40 -25.50 -38.51
N HIS A 402 -40.33 -26.25 -38.75
CA HIS A 402 -40.31 -27.26 -39.82
C HIS A 402 -41.36 -28.36 -39.58
N ALA A 403 -41.49 -28.84 -38.34
CA ALA A 403 -42.49 -29.83 -37.97
C ALA A 403 -43.91 -29.26 -37.86
N ASN A 404 -44.04 -27.94 -37.62
CA ASN A 404 -45.31 -27.24 -37.43
C ASN A 404 -45.37 -25.95 -38.27
N PRO A 405 -45.56 -26.04 -39.60
CA PRO A 405 -45.40 -24.90 -40.52
C PRO A 405 -46.36 -23.71 -40.29
N HIS A 406 -47.45 -23.92 -39.55
CA HIS A 406 -48.45 -22.90 -39.25
C HIS A 406 -48.45 -22.46 -37.78
N ALA A 407 -47.43 -22.84 -37.00
CA ALA A 407 -47.34 -22.44 -35.60
C ALA A 407 -47.12 -20.92 -35.49
N ASP A 408 -47.94 -20.27 -34.68
CA ASP A 408 -47.77 -18.86 -34.33
C ASP A 408 -46.76 -18.69 -33.17
N LEU A 409 -46.41 -17.43 -32.86
CA LEU A 409 -45.47 -17.11 -31.80
C LEU A 409 -45.92 -17.64 -30.42
N PRO A 410 -47.18 -17.43 -29.98
CA PRO A 410 -47.67 -18.01 -28.73
C PRO A 410 -47.49 -19.53 -28.65
N SER A 411 -47.83 -20.26 -29.72
CA SER A 411 -47.65 -21.72 -29.78
C SER A 411 -46.18 -22.13 -29.66
N THR A 412 -45.29 -21.39 -30.31
CA THR A 412 -43.84 -21.64 -30.24
C THR A 412 -43.29 -21.40 -28.83
N LEU A 413 -43.69 -20.31 -28.17
CA LEU A 413 -43.27 -19.99 -26.80
C LEU A 413 -43.82 -21.01 -25.79
N ALA A 414 -45.08 -21.41 -25.92
CA ALA A 414 -45.68 -22.43 -25.06
C ALA A 414 -44.98 -23.78 -25.21
N ALA A 415 -44.69 -24.20 -26.45
CA ALA A 415 -43.93 -25.42 -26.72
C ALA A 415 -42.50 -25.34 -26.18
N ALA A 416 -41.85 -24.17 -26.27
CA ALA A 416 -40.54 -23.95 -25.70
C ALA A 416 -40.57 -24.16 -24.18
N MET A 417 -41.56 -23.61 -23.48
CA MET A 417 -41.71 -23.76 -22.03
C MET A 417 -41.93 -25.22 -21.58
N GLN A 418 -42.43 -26.08 -22.46
CA GLN A 418 -42.62 -27.51 -22.18
C GLN A 418 -41.39 -28.37 -22.50
N ARG A 419 -40.28 -27.75 -22.93
CA ARG A 419 -39.04 -28.47 -23.20
C ARG A 419 -38.53 -29.14 -21.93
N ARG A 420 -38.30 -30.45 -22.04
CA ARG A 420 -37.66 -31.23 -20.99
C ARG A 420 -36.16 -31.23 -21.21
N TYR A 421 -35.42 -30.91 -20.16
CA TYR A 421 -33.98 -31.07 -20.10
C TYR A 421 -33.69 -32.19 -19.11
N SER A 422 -32.68 -32.99 -19.43
CA SER A 422 -32.24 -34.05 -18.53
C SER A 422 -31.68 -33.42 -17.24
N ALA A 423 -32.05 -34.00 -16.11
CA ALA A 423 -31.45 -33.73 -14.80
C ALA A 423 -30.52 -34.88 -14.38
N ASP A 424 -30.07 -35.69 -15.34
CA ASP A 424 -29.13 -36.79 -15.10
C ASP A 424 -27.77 -36.25 -14.65
N ASN A 425 -27.24 -36.80 -13.56
CA ASN A 425 -25.96 -36.41 -12.99
C ASN A 425 -24.75 -36.85 -13.83
N THR A 426 -24.94 -37.83 -14.73
CA THR A 426 -23.92 -38.28 -15.67
C THR A 426 -23.80 -37.37 -16.90
N GLN A 427 -24.77 -36.47 -17.11
CA GLN A 427 -24.78 -35.59 -18.26
C GLN A 427 -24.02 -34.29 -17.99
N THR A 428 -23.01 -34.02 -18.83
CA THR A 428 -22.31 -32.73 -18.84
C THR A 428 -23.05 -31.70 -19.69
N PHE A 429 -23.22 -30.49 -19.16
CA PHE A 429 -23.63 -29.32 -19.95
C PHE A 429 -22.57 -28.23 -19.88
N TYR A 430 -22.36 -27.52 -20.99
CA TYR A 430 -21.34 -26.49 -21.10
C TYR A 430 -21.98 -25.11 -21.12
N THR A 431 -21.47 -24.19 -20.30
CA THR A 431 -21.82 -22.78 -20.31
C THR A 431 -20.60 -21.95 -20.73
N GLY A 432 -20.77 -20.63 -20.90
CA GLY A 432 -19.63 -19.72 -21.10
C GLY A 432 -18.63 -19.73 -19.92
N GLY A 433 -18.99 -20.29 -18.77
CA GLY A 433 -18.13 -20.45 -17.60
C GLY A 433 -17.49 -21.84 -17.43
N GLY A 434 -17.74 -22.79 -18.34
CA GLY A 434 -17.13 -24.13 -18.30
C GLY A 434 -18.13 -25.29 -18.30
N ALA A 435 -17.66 -26.49 -17.93
CA ALA A 435 -18.45 -27.71 -17.86
C ALA A 435 -19.17 -27.83 -16.51
N HIS A 436 -20.44 -28.24 -16.54
CA HIS A 436 -21.29 -28.42 -15.37
C HIS A 436 -21.99 -29.78 -15.42
N HIS A 437 -22.29 -30.32 -14.24
CA HIS A 437 -23.08 -31.53 -14.05
C HIS A 437 -24.17 -31.25 -13.01
N PHE A 438 -25.27 -31.99 -13.07
CA PHE A 438 -26.25 -31.99 -11.98
C PHE A 438 -25.72 -32.86 -10.83
N ASP A 439 -25.89 -32.38 -9.60
CA ASP A 439 -25.59 -33.13 -8.38
C ASP A 439 -26.86 -33.21 -7.53
N ASN A 440 -27.11 -34.39 -6.95
CA ASN A 440 -28.21 -34.56 -6.02
C ASN A 440 -27.75 -34.12 -4.62
N PHE A 441 -28.53 -33.25 -3.99
CA PHE A 441 -28.26 -32.76 -2.64
C PHE A 441 -28.34 -33.85 -1.56
N GLU A 442 -29.07 -34.93 -1.83
CA GLU A 442 -29.13 -36.11 -0.98
C GLU A 442 -28.35 -37.24 -1.66
N ALA A 443 -27.28 -37.70 -1.02
CA ALA A 443 -26.71 -39.00 -1.33
C ALA A 443 -27.73 -40.06 -0.88
N LYS A 444 -28.15 -40.92 -1.81
CA LYS A 444 -28.92 -42.12 -1.46
C LYS A 444 -28.07 -43.11 -0.69
#